data_AF-A0A1Z5TK49-F1
#
_entry.id   AF-A0A1Z5TK49-F1
#
_cell.length_a   1.000
_cell.length_b   1.000
_cell.length_c   1.000
_cell.angle_alpha   90.00
_cell.angle_beta   90.00
_cell.angle_gamma   90.00
#
_symmetry.space_group_name_H-M   'P 1'
#
loop_
_entity.id
_entity.type
_entity.pdbx_description
1 polymer ?
#
loop_
_entity_poly.entity_id
_entity_poly.type
_entity_poly.pdbx_seq_one_letter_code
_entity_poly.pdbx_strand_id
1 'polypeptide(L)'
;MVYARLSNLPPIIIKRDKTNPLDDLSSRNPSRPITMISDASLYSLAIFLGSASMLMIVLYHFLEINAQDPKEPLTSERKADALPAKAR
;
A
#
# COMPACT_ATOMS: atom_id res chain seq x y z
N MET A 1 -19.47 58.05 -22.88
CA MET A 1 -18.74 58.74 -21.78
C MET A 1 -19.05 58.06 -20.44
N VAL A 2 -18.71 56.77 -20.28
CA VAL A 2 -18.98 56.00 -19.03
C VAL A 2 -17.72 55.26 -18.55
N TYR A 3 -16.77 54.98 -19.45
CA TYR A 3 -15.54 54.24 -19.16
C TYR A 3 -14.42 55.05 -18.46
N ALA A 4 -14.58 56.37 -18.29
CA ALA A 4 -13.52 57.23 -17.76
C ALA A 4 -13.47 57.32 -16.21
N ARG A 5 -14.38 56.66 -15.48
CA ARG A 5 -14.49 56.76 -14.01
C ARG A 5 -13.98 55.54 -13.23
N LEU A 6 -13.44 54.52 -13.91
CA LEU A 6 -12.96 53.26 -13.30
C LEU A 6 -11.43 53.17 -13.13
N SER A 7 -10.66 54.13 -13.66
CA SER A 7 -9.18 54.09 -13.65
C SER A 7 -8.54 54.77 -12.43
N ASN A 8 -9.32 55.29 -11.48
CA ASN A 8 -8.82 56.09 -10.36
C ASN A 8 -9.35 55.62 -8.99
N LEU A 9 -9.51 54.30 -8.83
CA LEU A 9 -9.82 53.70 -7.53
C LEU A 9 -8.51 53.23 -6.89
N PRO A 10 -8.21 53.61 -5.64
CA PRO A 10 -7.05 53.09 -4.93
C PRO A 10 -7.17 51.56 -4.80
N PRO A 11 -6.05 50.81 -4.79
CA PRO A 11 -6.08 49.38 -4.53
C PRO A 11 -6.70 49.13 -3.15
N ILE A 12 -7.79 48.35 -3.10
CA ILE A 12 -8.43 47.95 -1.85
C ILE A 12 -7.49 46.97 -1.14
N ILE A 13 -6.73 47.45 -0.17
CA ILE A 13 -5.96 46.60 0.74
C ILE A 13 -6.96 46.06 1.78
N ILE A 14 -7.46 44.85 1.57
CA ILE A 14 -8.25 44.14 2.58
C ILE A 14 -7.30 43.80 3.74
N LYS A 15 -7.32 44.63 4.80
CA LYS A 15 -6.69 44.30 6.08
C LYS A 15 -7.36 43.03 6.60
N ARG A 16 -6.58 41.96 6.81
CA ARG A 16 -7.06 40.77 7.53
C ARG A 16 -7.56 41.21 8.91
N ASP A 17 -8.86 41.16 9.11
CA ASP A 17 -9.48 41.49 10.38
C ASP A 17 -9.70 40.18 11.15
N LYS A 18 -8.78 39.96 12.10
CA LYS A 18 -8.71 38.79 12.97
C LYS A 18 -9.97 38.58 13.83
N THR A 19 -10.89 39.54 13.85
CA THR A 19 -12.17 39.43 14.56
C THR A 19 -13.29 38.81 13.71
N ASN A 20 -13.05 38.57 12.41
CA ASN A 20 -14.03 37.89 11.57
C ASN A 20 -14.09 36.39 11.90
N PRO A 21 -15.27 35.84 12.20
CA PRO A 21 -15.44 34.42 12.52
C PRO A 21 -15.17 33.48 11.33
N LEU A 22 -15.07 34.01 10.11
CA LEU A 22 -14.73 33.25 8.90
C LEU A 22 -13.21 33.07 8.70
N ASP A 23 -12.38 33.85 9.40
CA ASP A 23 -10.91 33.71 9.36
C ASP A 23 -10.43 32.46 10.12
N ASP A 24 -11.25 31.92 11.03
CA ASP A 24 -10.95 30.72 11.84
C ASP A 24 -10.98 29.42 11.01
N LEU A 25 -11.71 29.39 9.89
CA LEU A 25 -11.74 28.20 9.01
C LEU A 25 -10.42 27.97 8.27
N SER A 26 -9.56 28.99 8.16
CA SER A 26 -8.23 28.85 7.56
C SER A 26 -7.22 28.22 8.52
N SER A 27 -7.53 28.15 9.82
CA SER A 27 -6.67 27.57 10.87
C SER A 27 -6.89 26.08 11.12
N ARG A 28 -7.75 25.40 10.35
CA ARG A 28 -7.80 23.94 10.36
C ARG A 28 -6.58 23.40 9.64
N ASN A 29 -5.53 23.12 10.41
CA ASN A 29 -4.36 22.36 9.99
C ASN A 29 -4.83 21.10 9.23
N PRO A 30 -4.66 21.06 7.89
CA PRO A 30 -5.05 19.91 7.14
C PRO A 30 -4.04 18.80 7.46
N SER A 31 -4.59 17.73 8.03
CA SER A 31 -4.16 16.38 7.70
C SER A 31 -2.87 15.95 8.41
N ARG A 32 -3.06 15.22 9.51
CA ARG A 32 -2.11 14.16 9.89
C ARG A 32 -1.83 13.35 8.61
N PRO A 33 -0.56 13.17 8.21
CA PRO A 33 -0.27 12.37 7.03
C PRO A 33 -0.80 10.96 7.29
N ILE A 34 -1.71 10.49 6.43
CA ILE A 34 -2.04 9.06 6.35
C ILE A 34 -0.73 8.40 5.89
N THR A 35 -0.06 7.70 6.79
CA THR A 35 1.16 6.96 6.46
C THR A 35 0.77 5.78 5.58
N MET A 36 0.84 5.98 4.27
CA MET A 36 0.78 4.87 3.34
C MET A 36 2.04 4.02 3.51
N ILE A 37 1.87 2.69 3.47
CA ILE A 37 2.98 1.74 3.37
C ILE A 37 3.86 2.16 2.18
N SER A 38 5.14 2.43 2.42
CA SER A 38 6.04 2.90 1.37
C SER A 38 6.48 1.74 0.48
N ASP A 39 6.65 1.95 -0.82
CA ASP A 39 7.14 0.91 -1.75
C ASP A 39 8.43 0.24 -1.26
N ALA A 40 9.29 0.99 -0.57
CA ALA A 40 10.50 0.46 0.05
C ALA A 40 10.22 -0.62 1.12
N SER A 41 9.13 -0.47 1.87
CA SER A 41 8.73 -1.45 2.88
C SER A 41 8.09 -2.70 2.26
N LEU A 42 7.36 -2.56 1.15
CA LEU A 42 6.87 -3.71 0.38
C LEU A 42 8.01 -4.47 -0.29
N TYR A 43 8.99 -3.76 -0.85
CA TYR A 43 10.20 -4.37 -1.41
C TYR A 43 10.98 -5.16 -0.33
N SER A 44 11.19 -4.56 0.83
CA SER A 44 11.87 -5.21 1.96
C SER A 44 11.12 -6.44 2.43
N LEU A 45 9.79 -6.36 2.53
CA LEU A 45 8.95 -7.50 2.89
C LEU A 45 9.02 -8.62 1.84
N ALA A 46 9.04 -8.28 0.55
CA ALA A 46 9.12 -9.27 -0.53
C ALA A 46 10.44 -10.05 -0.48
N ILE A 47 11.56 -9.39 -0.22
CA ILE A 47 12.87 -10.04 -0.08
C ILE A 47 12.90 -10.92 1.18
N PHE A 48 12.36 -10.43 2.29
CA PHE A 48 12.29 -11.19 3.54
C PHE A 48 11.42 -12.45 3.38
N LEU A 49 10.20 -12.29 2.87
CA LEU A 49 9.27 -13.40 2.70
C LEU A 49 9.74 -14.38 1.63
N GLY A 50 10.35 -13.89 0.54
CA GLY A 50 10.92 -14.72 -0.52
C GLY A 50 12.08 -15.58 -0.04
N SER A 51 13.02 -14.99 0.71
CA SER A 51 14.14 -15.74 1.29
C SER A 51 13.69 -16.70 2.40
N ALA A 52 12.75 -16.29 3.26
CA ALA A 52 12.15 -17.16 4.27
C ALA A 52 11.42 -18.37 3.63
N SER A 53 10.70 -18.15 2.53
CA SER A 53 10.03 -19.20 1.75
C SER A 53 11.04 -20.20 1.18
N MET A 54 12.13 -19.71 0.57
CA MET A 54 13.18 -20.58 0.03
C MET A 54 13.80 -21.46 1.12
N LEU A 55 14.06 -20.91 2.31
CA LEU A 55 14.56 -21.69 3.45
C LEU A 55 13.53 -22.71 3.95
N MET A 56 12.25 -22.34 4.04
CA MET A 56 11.17 -23.23 4.47
C MET A 56 10.99 -24.42 3.52
N ILE A 57 11.04 -24.18 2.20
CA ILE A 57 10.89 -25.25 1.20
C ILE A 57 12.06 -26.24 1.28
N VAL A 58 13.29 -25.74 1.40
CA VAL A 58 14.48 -26.61 1.52
C VAL A 58 14.46 -27.38 2.84
N LEU A 59 14.10 -26.72 3.96
CA LEU A 59 13.98 -27.39 5.26
C LEU A 59 12.89 -28.47 5.24
N TYR A 60 11.73 -28.20 4.63
CA TYR A 60 10.69 -29.21 4.45
C TYR A 60 11.22 -30.41 3.67
N HIS A 61 11.88 -30.18 2.53
CA HIS A 61 12.46 -31.26 1.74
C HIS A 61 13.50 -32.06 2.54
N PHE A 62 14.34 -31.37 3.33
CA PHE A 62 15.31 -32.02 4.20
C PHE A 62 14.65 -32.86 5.30
N LEU A 63 13.60 -32.35 5.95
CA LEU A 63 12.89 -33.11 6.98
C LEU A 63 12.10 -34.29 6.41
N GLU A 64 11.47 -34.11 5.24
CA GLU A 64 10.70 -35.16 4.55
C GLU A 64 11.58 -36.36 4.17
N ILE A 65 12.80 -36.13 3.66
CA ILE A 65 13.70 -37.24 3.29
C ILE A 65 14.36 -37.91 4.50
N ASN A 66 14.51 -37.21 5.63
CA ASN A 66 15.18 -37.72 6.83
C ASN A 66 14.20 -38.28 7.87
N ALA A 67 12.90 -38.05 7.72
CA ALA A 67 11.89 -38.66 8.57
C ALA A 67 11.89 -40.18 8.36
N GLN A 68 11.97 -40.95 9.45
CA GLN A 68 11.97 -42.41 9.42
C GLN A 68 10.58 -43.01 9.11
N ASP A 69 9.53 -42.18 9.15
CA ASP A 69 8.18 -42.59 8.76
C ASP A 69 8.03 -42.40 7.24
N PRO A 70 7.74 -43.47 6.48
CA PRO A 70 7.45 -43.39 5.05
C PRO A 70 6.02 -42.83 4.88
N LYS A 71 5.84 -41.55 5.22
CA LYS A 71 4.61 -40.86 4.86
C LYS A 71 4.71 -40.53 3.38
N GLU A 72 3.74 -40.98 2.59
CA GLU A 72 3.73 -40.73 1.15
C GLU A 72 3.99 -39.24 0.86
N PRO A 73 4.80 -38.92 -0.15
CA PRO A 73 5.12 -37.53 -0.44
C PRO A 73 3.83 -36.77 -0.69
N LEU A 74 3.63 -35.62 -0.03
CA LEU A 74 2.48 -34.74 -0.29
C LEU A 74 2.43 -34.22 -1.74
N THR A 75 3.52 -34.42 -2.49
CA THR A 75 3.60 -34.14 -3.93
C THR A 75 2.86 -35.18 -4.79
N SER A 76 2.68 -36.40 -4.29
CA SER A 76 2.00 -37.51 -4.98
C SER A 76 0.49 -37.29 -5.03
N GLU A 77 -0.10 -36.88 -3.90
CA GLU A 77 -1.55 -36.60 -3.80
C GLU A 77 -1.96 -35.43 -4.71
N ARG A 78 -1.18 -34.34 -4.73
CA ARG A 78 -1.43 -33.20 -5.64
C ARG A 78 -1.26 -33.53 -7.12
N LYS A 79 -0.40 -34.49 -7.48
CA LYS A 79 -0.25 -34.95 -8.86
C LYS A 79 -1.47 -35.74 -9.34
N ALA A 80 -2.19 -36.42 -8.45
CA ALA A 80 -3.44 -37.11 -8.79
C ALA A 80 -4.59 -36.12 -9.06
N ASP A 81 -4.67 -35.04 -8.28
CA ASP A 81 -5.70 -34.00 -8.43
C ASP A 81 -5.52 -33.11 -9.67
N ALA A 82 -4.29 -33.02 -10.19
CA ALA A 82 -3.97 -32.24 -11.38
C ALA A 82 -4.17 -33.01 -12.70
N LEU A 83 -4.55 -34.29 -12.66
CA LEU A 83 -4.88 -35.05 -13.87
C LEU A 83 -6.31 -34.70 -14.31
N PRO A 84 -6.52 -34.11 -15.50
CA PRO A 84 -7.87 -33.88 -16.01
C PRO A 84 -8.57 -35.23 -16.15
N ALA A 85 -9.80 -35.33 -15.64
CA ALA A 85 -10.65 -36.51 -15.77
C ALA A 85 -10.62 -36.96 -17.23
N LYS A 86 -10.08 -38.17 -17.45
CA LYS A 86 -9.86 -38.75 -18.77
C LYS A 86 -11.12 -38.57 -19.60
N ALA A 87 -11.03 -37.75 -20.66
CA ALA A 87 -12.11 -37.59 -21.63
C ALA A 87 -12.41 -38.98 -22.20
N ARG A 88 -13.54 -39.53 -21.78
CA ARG A 88 -14.06 -40.82 -22.23
C ARG A 88 -14.76 -40.65 -23.56
#